data_AF-A0A8X6LD10-F1
#
_entry.id   AF-A0A8X6LD10-F1
#
_cell.length_a   1.000
_cell.length_b   1.000
_cell.length_c   1.000
_cell.angle_alpha   90.00
_cell.angle_beta   90.00
_cell.angle_gamma   90.00
#
_symmetry.space_group_name_H-M   'P 1'
#
loop_
_entity.id
_entity.type
_entity.pdbx_description
1 polymer ?
#
loop_
_entity_poly.entity_id
_entity_poly.type
_entity_poly.pdbx_seq_one_letter_code
_entity_poly.pdbx_strand_id
1 'polypeptide(L)'
;MAGLREEVAEYIKKYKIKELMQHLSEMVFYFKPENPVEFLANVLLDMKTSIEKGENVEFLYPEESLRAYFRLLDPANEGLISWEQLKSALKVLGIKDVDVPILKQGPVTIEVFVDMCKRNLLKNLGISYQ
;
A
#
# COMPACT_ATOMS: atom_id res chain seq x y z
N MET A 1 32.22 -6.45 10.83
CA MET A 1 31.04 -7.33 10.94
C MET A 1 29.79 -6.58 11.45
N ALA A 2 29.88 -5.70 12.46
CA ALA A 2 28.73 -4.90 12.93
C ALA A 2 28.26 -3.84 11.90
N GLY A 3 29.18 -3.04 11.34
CA GLY A 3 28.83 -1.98 10.37
C GLY A 3 28.14 -2.50 9.09
N LEU A 4 28.59 -3.63 8.53
CA LEU A 4 27.96 -4.25 7.36
C LEU A 4 26.50 -4.68 7.62
N ARG A 5 26.19 -5.17 8.84
CA ARG A 5 24.81 -5.54 9.18
C ARG A 5 23.90 -4.33 9.26
N GLU A 6 24.42 -3.22 9.77
CA GLU A 6 23.68 -1.97 9.91
C GLU A 6 23.42 -1.34 8.54
N GLU A 7 24.41 -1.28 7.66
CA GLU A 7 24.27 -0.84 6.27
C GLU A 7 23.25 -1.69 5.48
N VAL A 8 23.29 -3.02 5.62
CA VAL A 8 22.31 -3.92 4.99
C VAL A 8 20.90 -3.68 5.53
N ALA A 9 20.75 -3.51 6.85
CA ALA A 9 19.47 -3.23 7.47
C ALA A 9 18.88 -1.88 7.01
N GLU A 10 19.73 -0.85 6.90
CA GLU A 10 19.34 0.45 6.36
C GLU A 10 18.93 0.36 4.90
N TYR A 11 19.68 -0.38 4.07
CA TYR A 11 19.34 -0.58 2.66
C TYR A 11 17.97 -1.25 2.50
N ILE A 12 17.74 -2.36 3.21
CA ILE A 12 16.46 -3.09 3.20
C ILE A 12 15.31 -2.17 3.63
N LYS A 13 15.52 -1.37 4.67
CA LYS A 13 14.51 -0.45 5.21
C LYS A 13 14.23 0.73 4.27
N LYS A 14 15.28 1.31 3.69
CA LYS A 14 15.21 2.46 2.77
C LYS A 14 14.43 2.11 1.52
N TYR A 15 14.74 0.95 0.93
CA TYR A 15 14.13 0.50 -0.32
C TYR A 15 12.93 -0.43 -0.12
N LYS A 16 12.42 -0.56 1.11
CA LYS A 16 11.18 -1.31 1.40
C LYS A 16 11.18 -2.73 0.86
N ILE A 17 12.36 -3.37 0.86
CA ILE A 17 12.57 -4.68 0.23
C ILE A 17 11.74 -5.75 0.93
N LYS A 18 11.58 -5.65 2.26
CA LYS A 18 10.78 -6.60 3.02
C LYS A 18 9.31 -6.54 2.62
N GLU A 19 8.76 -5.34 2.50
CA GLU A 19 7.39 -5.09 2.08
C GLU A 19 7.14 -5.56 0.64
N LEU A 20 8.07 -5.29 -0.28
CA LEU A 20 8.01 -5.81 -1.66
C LEU A 20 7.97 -7.34 -1.68
N MET A 21 8.89 -8.00 -0.98
CA MET A 21 8.94 -9.47 -0.93
C MET A 21 7.68 -10.08 -0.28
N GLN A 22 7.13 -9.42 0.74
CA GLN A 22 5.88 -9.84 1.37
C GLN A 22 4.72 -9.76 0.36
N HIS A 23 4.57 -8.65 -0.36
CA HIS A 23 3.51 -8.48 -1.35
C HIS A 23 3.60 -9.52 -2.49
N LEU A 24 4.80 -9.73 -3.03
CA LEU A 24 5.03 -10.77 -4.04
C LEU A 24 4.65 -12.16 -3.52
N SER A 25 4.96 -12.46 -2.25
CA SER A 25 4.58 -13.74 -1.63
C SER A 25 3.06 -13.89 -1.48
N GLU A 26 2.38 -12.82 -1.03
CA GLU A 26 0.92 -12.77 -0.91
C GLU A 26 0.24 -13.03 -2.26
N MET A 27 0.74 -12.43 -3.35
CA MET A 27 0.23 -12.67 -4.70
C MET A 27 0.35 -14.15 -5.10
N VAL A 28 1.49 -14.80 -4.84
CA VAL A 28 1.65 -16.23 -5.15
C VAL A 28 0.69 -17.10 -4.33
N PHE A 29 0.51 -16.82 -3.03
CA PHE A 29 -0.41 -17.56 -2.18
C PHE A 29 -1.87 -17.40 -2.61
N TYR A 30 -2.24 -16.21 -3.07
CA TYR A 30 -3.59 -15.89 -3.51
C TYR A 30 -3.90 -16.51 -4.87
N PHE A 31 -3.10 -16.22 -5.89
CA PHE A 31 -3.36 -16.66 -7.26
C PHE A 31 -2.99 -18.12 -7.54
N LYS A 32 -2.09 -18.70 -6.72
CA LYS A 32 -1.61 -20.09 -6.85
C LYS A 32 -1.24 -20.47 -8.30
N PRO A 33 -0.37 -19.69 -8.97
CA PRO A 33 -0.01 -19.94 -10.36
C PRO A 33 0.72 -21.28 -10.53
N GLU A 34 0.55 -21.92 -11.69
CA GLU A 34 1.26 -23.16 -12.03
C GLU A 34 2.79 -22.94 -12.12
N ASN A 35 3.21 -21.75 -12.57
CA ASN A 35 4.61 -21.33 -12.61
C ASN A 35 4.84 -20.04 -11.81
N PRO A 36 5.15 -20.14 -10.50
CA PRO A 36 5.32 -18.97 -9.63
C PRO A 36 6.44 -18.03 -10.05
N VAL A 37 7.54 -18.54 -10.62
CA VAL A 37 8.69 -17.71 -11.00
C VAL A 37 8.34 -16.84 -12.21
N GLU A 38 7.72 -17.43 -13.24
CA GLU A 38 7.28 -16.69 -14.43
C GLU A 38 6.18 -15.68 -14.09
N PHE A 39 5.23 -16.07 -13.24
CA PHE A 39 4.22 -15.16 -12.72
C PHE A 39 4.86 -13.95 -12.03
N LEU A 40 5.78 -14.17 -11.08
CA LEU A 40 6.46 -13.08 -10.37
C LEU A 40 7.31 -12.19 -11.30
N ALA A 41 7.90 -12.77 -12.34
CA ALA A 41 8.65 -12.00 -13.34
C ALA A 41 7.74 -11.04 -14.11
N ASN A 42 6.55 -11.50 -14.53
CA ASN A 42 5.56 -10.66 -15.20
C ASN A 42 5.03 -9.56 -14.26
N VAL A 43 4.74 -9.92 -13.01
CA VAL A 43 4.34 -8.98 -11.97
C VAL A 43 5.38 -7.85 -11.80
N LEU A 44 6.67 -8.18 -11.75
CA LEU A 44 7.76 -7.20 -11.67
C LEU A 44 7.91 -6.37 -12.97
N LEU A 45 7.59 -6.93 -14.13
CA LEU A 45 7.60 -6.21 -15.41
C LEU A 45 6.45 -5.21 -15.48
N ASP A 46 5.26 -5.60 -15.01
CA ASP A 46 4.10 -4.72 -14.91
C ASP A 46 4.38 -3.59 -13.92
N MET A 47 4.96 -3.91 -12.75
CA MET A 47 5.46 -2.91 -11.80
C MET A 47 6.34 -1.88 -12.49
N LYS A 48 7.40 -2.34 -13.15
CA LYS A 48 8.36 -1.48 -13.86
C LYS A 48 7.65 -0.57 -14.86
N THR A 49 6.74 -1.14 -15.65
CA THR A 49 5.97 -0.39 -16.66
C THR A 49 5.10 0.68 -16.02
N SER A 50 4.42 0.37 -14.90
CA SER A 50 3.65 1.34 -14.13
C SER A 50 4.54 2.42 -13.50
N ILE A 51 5.77 2.09 -13.05
CA ILE A 51 6.75 3.10 -12.59
C ILE A 51 7.06 4.08 -13.72
N GLU A 52 7.38 3.55 -14.91
CA GLU A 52 7.75 4.35 -16.08
C GLU A 52 6.62 5.27 -16.55
N LYS A 53 5.36 4.87 -16.33
CA LYS A 53 4.15 5.65 -16.62
C LYS A 53 3.70 6.59 -15.50
N GLY A 54 4.27 6.48 -14.30
CA GLY A 54 3.83 7.24 -13.11
C GLY A 54 2.60 6.66 -12.38
N GLU A 55 2.20 5.44 -12.68
CA GLU A 55 1.01 4.74 -12.15
C GLU A 55 1.33 3.81 -10.95
N ASN A 56 2.50 3.98 -10.35
CA ASN A 56 3.19 3.03 -9.47
C ASN A 56 2.39 2.57 -8.22
N VAL A 57 1.40 3.36 -7.77
CA VAL A 57 0.62 3.03 -6.56
C VAL A 57 -0.55 2.10 -6.81
N GLU A 58 -1.10 2.07 -8.02
CA GLU A 58 -2.18 1.12 -8.35
C GLU A 58 -1.69 -0.32 -8.38
N PHE A 59 -0.39 -0.52 -8.62
CA PHE A 59 0.20 -1.84 -8.60
C PHE A 59 0.34 -2.39 -7.16
N LEU A 60 1.00 -1.65 -6.25
CA LEU A 60 1.28 -2.14 -4.89
C LEU A 60 0.03 -2.15 -4.02
N TYR A 61 -0.89 -1.22 -4.29
CA TYR A 61 -2.16 -1.08 -3.57
C TYR A 61 -3.28 -0.90 -4.57
N PRO A 62 -3.71 -1.99 -5.25
CA PRO A 62 -4.84 -1.93 -6.17
C PRO A 62 -6.05 -1.34 -5.47
N GLU A 63 -6.81 -0.54 -6.20
CA GLU A 63 -7.99 0.11 -5.65
C GLU A 63 -8.97 -0.90 -5.03
N GLU A 64 -9.14 -2.06 -5.67
CA GLU A 64 -9.97 -3.14 -5.13
C GLU A 64 -9.48 -3.63 -3.76
N SER A 65 -8.16 -3.67 -3.54
CA SER A 65 -7.58 -4.06 -2.25
C SER A 65 -7.86 -3.02 -1.18
N LEU A 66 -7.74 -1.73 -1.52
CA LEU A 66 -8.10 -0.62 -0.62
C LEU A 66 -9.60 -0.64 -0.29
N ARG A 67 -10.46 -0.87 -1.31
CA ARG A 67 -11.91 -1.01 -1.12
C ARG A 67 -12.26 -2.24 -0.29
N ALA A 68 -11.59 -3.36 -0.48
CA ALA A 68 -11.76 -4.56 0.34
C ALA A 68 -11.38 -4.29 1.80
N TYR A 69 -10.27 -3.59 2.02
CA TYR A 69 -9.84 -3.21 3.35
C TYR A 69 -10.81 -2.24 4.04
N PHE A 70 -11.39 -1.29 3.30
CA PHE A 70 -12.47 -0.43 3.81
C PHE A 70 -13.66 -1.25 4.30
N ARG A 71 -14.10 -2.25 3.53
CA ARG A 71 -15.22 -3.14 3.93
C ARG A 71 -14.95 -3.92 5.21
N LEU A 72 -13.69 -4.23 5.52
CA LEU A 72 -13.33 -4.86 6.80
C LEU A 72 -13.44 -3.89 7.99
N LEU A 73 -13.34 -2.58 7.74
CA LEU A 73 -13.46 -1.53 8.75
C LEU A 73 -14.91 -1.08 8.93
N ASP A 74 -15.78 -1.31 7.95
CA ASP A 74 -17.21 -1.04 7.96
C ASP A 74 -18.04 -2.35 7.97
N PRO A 75 -18.03 -3.10 9.09
CA PRO A 75 -18.78 -4.37 9.19
C PRO A 75 -20.30 -4.17 9.16
N ALA A 76 -20.78 -2.96 9.48
CA ALA A 76 -22.18 -2.61 9.45
C ALA A 76 -22.68 -2.24 8.03
N ASN A 77 -21.76 -2.09 7.07
CA ASN A 77 -22.03 -1.69 5.70
C ASN A 77 -22.79 -0.34 5.62
N GLU A 78 -22.40 0.60 6.48
CA GLU A 78 -22.96 1.96 6.55
C GLU A 78 -22.34 2.90 5.49
N GLY A 79 -21.29 2.46 4.79
CA GLY A 79 -20.53 3.23 3.82
C GLY A 79 -19.58 4.25 4.46
N LEU A 80 -19.37 4.14 5.77
CA LEU A 80 -18.74 5.14 6.62
C LEU A 80 -17.85 4.47 7.66
N ILE A 81 -16.64 4.99 7.87
CA ILE A 81 -15.75 4.58 8.96
C ILE A 81 -15.43 5.75 9.90
N SER A 82 -15.27 5.47 11.18
CA SER A 82 -14.83 6.44 12.18
C SER A 82 -13.38 6.85 11.98
N TRP A 83 -12.99 7.94 12.65
CA TRP A 83 -11.60 8.40 12.66
C TRP A 83 -10.64 7.37 13.25
N GLU A 84 -11.04 6.67 14.31
CA GLU A 84 -10.26 5.63 14.95
C GLU A 84 -10.01 4.45 14.01
N GLN A 85 -11.03 4.04 13.26
CA GLN A 85 -10.94 2.99 12.25
C GLN A 85 -10.00 3.40 11.11
N LEU A 86 -10.13 4.63 10.60
CA LEU A 86 -9.21 5.17 9.61
C LEU A 86 -7.76 5.18 10.14
N LYS A 87 -7.52 5.66 11.36
CA LYS A 87 -6.18 5.72 11.95
C LYS A 87 -5.55 4.33 12.09
N SER A 88 -6.36 3.34 12.48
CA SER A 88 -5.93 1.95 12.52
C SER A 88 -5.53 1.44 11.13
N ALA A 89 -6.35 1.73 10.13
CA ALA A 89 -6.12 1.34 8.75
C ALA A 89 -4.80 1.89 8.19
N LEU A 90 -4.59 3.19 8.37
CA LEU A 90 -3.38 3.89 7.91
C LEU A 90 -2.11 3.33 8.55
N LYS A 91 -2.17 2.97 9.84
CA LYS A 91 -1.06 2.31 10.54
C LYS A 91 -0.71 0.96 9.93
N VAL A 92 -1.71 0.15 9.58
CA VAL A 92 -1.52 -1.16 8.94
C VAL A 92 -0.93 -1.00 7.53
N LEU A 93 -1.38 0.01 6.79
CA LEU A 93 -0.86 0.34 5.46
C LEU A 93 0.51 1.04 5.49
N GLY A 94 1.10 1.24 6.68
CA GLY A 94 2.41 1.88 6.84
C GLY A 94 2.43 3.38 6.52
N ILE A 95 1.27 4.03 6.45
CA ILE A 95 1.11 5.47 6.22
C ILE A 95 1.35 6.18 7.56
N LYS A 96 2.46 6.91 7.66
CA LYS A 96 2.92 7.54 8.92
C LYS A 96 2.50 8.99 9.04
N ASP A 97 2.55 9.71 7.93
CA ASP A 97 2.14 11.11 7.84
C ASP A 97 0.95 11.19 6.90
N VAL A 98 -0.14 11.78 7.40
CA VAL A 98 -1.37 11.99 6.66
C VAL A 98 -1.54 13.50 6.61
N ASP A 99 -1.80 14.06 5.43
CA ASP A 99 -2.24 15.45 5.35
C ASP A 99 -3.64 15.55 5.95
N VAL A 100 -3.73 15.89 7.24
CA VAL A 100 -5.01 15.99 7.95
C VAL A 100 -5.41 17.44 8.25
N PRO A 101 -5.98 18.16 7.27
CA PRO A 101 -6.91 19.25 7.58
C PRO A 101 -8.36 18.78 7.63
N ILE A 102 -8.75 17.77 6.84
CA ILE A 102 -10.16 17.50 6.51
C ILE A 102 -10.88 16.56 7.49
N LEU A 103 -10.17 15.69 8.21
CA LEU A 103 -10.78 14.51 8.85
C LEU A 103 -11.04 14.61 10.36
N LYS A 104 -10.77 15.77 10.98
CA LYS A 104 -10.98 15.92 12.43
C LYS A 104 -12.46 15.96 12.86
N GLN A 105 -13.43 15.93 11.94
CA GLN A 105 -14.82 16.30 12.24
C GLN A 105 -15.92 15.37 11.69
N GLY A 106 -15.63 14.24 11.04
CA GLY A 106 -16.72 13.40 10.51
C GLY A 106 -16.32 12.02 9.99
N PRO A 107 -17.31 11.14 9.76
CA PRO A 107 -17.07 9.81 9.24
C PRO A 107 -16.54 9.84 7.81
N VAL A 108 -15.71 8.86 7.46
CA VAL A 108 -14.94 8.79 6.22
C VAL A 108 -15.61 7.83 5.26
N THR A 109 -15.93 8.30 4.05
CA THR A 109 -16.47 7.44 3.00
C THR A 109 -15.38 6.61 2.34
N ILE A 110 -15.77 5.54 1.65
CA ILE A 110 -14.84 4.69 0.90
C ILE A 110 -14.01 5.48 -0.13
N GLU A 111 -14.61 6.49 -0.77
CA GLU A 111 -13.91 7.27 -1.79
C GLU A 111 -12.87 8.21 -1.18
N VAL A 112 -13.20 8.84 -0.05
CA VAL A 112 -12.24 9.64 0.70
C VAL A 112 -11.10 8.74 1.24
N PHE A 113 -11.43 7.52 1.68
CA PHE A 113 -10.45 6.55 2.15
C PHE A 113 -9.47 6.12 1.04
N VAL A 114 -9.99 5.69 -0.11
CA VAL A 114 -9.18 5.21 -1.25
C VAL A 114 -8.26 6.33 -1.75
N ASP A 115 -8.81 7.51 -2.00
CA ASP A 115 -8.06 8.65 -2.51
C ASP A 115 -6.96 9.09 -1.53
N MET A 116 -7.28 9.14 -0.23
CA MET A 116 -6.29 9.45 0.81
C MET A 116 -5.20 8.39 0.91
N CYS A 117 -5.54 7.10 0.83
CA CYS A 117 -4.55 6.03 0.83
C CYS A 117 -3.63 6.17 -0.39
N LYS A 118 -4.19 6.29 -1.60
CA LYS A 118 -3.39 6.46 -2.83
C LYS A 118 -2.43 7.65 -2.72
N ARG A 119 -2.92 8.82 -2.29
CA ARG A 119 -2.11 10.04 -2.12
C ARG A 119 -0.96 9.86 -1.14
N ASN A 120 -1.20 9.27 0.04
CA ASN A 120 -0.16 9.13 1.06
C ASN A 120 0.78 7.95 0.79
N LEU A 121 0.32 6.90 0.09
CA LEU A 121 1.17 5.81 -0.38
C LEU A 121 2.15 6.28 -1.46
N LEU A 122 1.72 7.17 -2.38
CA LEU A 122 2.60 7.80 -3.38
C LEU A 122 3.72 8.60 -2.70
N LYS A 123 3.35 9.43 -1.71
CA LYS A 123 4.33 10.20 -0.91
C LYS A 123 5.32 9.30 -0.19
N ASN A 124 4.85 8.22 0.42
CA ASN A 124 5.69 7.24 1.13
C ASN A 124 6.73 6.57 0.22
N LEU A 125 6.46 6.47 -1.08
CA LEU A 125 7.37 5.93 -2.09
C LEU A 125 8.33 7.00 -2.67
N GLY A 126 8.26 8.25 -2.19
CA GLY A 126 9.07 9.35 -2.71
C GLY A 126 8.65 9.81 -4.11
N ILE A 127 7.41 9.49 -4.52
CA ILE A 127 6.86 9.83 -5.83
C ILE A 127 5.97 11.06 -5.67
N SER A 128 6.27 12.11 -6.43
CA SER A 128 5.50 13.36 -6.43
C SER A 128 4.10 13.15 -7.01
N TYR A 129 3.08 13.65 -6.33
CA TYR A 129 1.70 13.73 -6.84
C TYR A 129 1.62 14.93 -7.80
N GLN A 130 1.22 14.72 -9.06
CA GLN A 130 0.85 15.81 -9.99
C GLN A 130 -0.66 16.07 -9.94
#